data_AF-A0A9X0BKS3-F1
#
_entry.id   AF-A0A9X0BKS3-F1
#
_cell.length_a   1.000
_cell.length_b   1.000
_cell.length_c   1.000
_cell.angle_alpha   90.00
_cell.angle_beta   90.00
_cell.angle_gamma   90.00
#
_symmetry.space_group_name_H-M   'P 1'
#
loop_
_entity.id
_entity.type
_entity.pdbx_description
1 polymer ?
#
loop_
_entity_poly.entity_id
_entity_poly.type
_entity_poly.pdbx_seq_one_letter_code
_entity_poly.pdbx_strand_id
1 'polypeptide(L)'
;MATGQGQPQGRASAAQDGRIKDFFIPADAQDWNTLFKSRADLKSMNIHNLPAEWVASASEATNVQYLMLRSYSPTISRINTFRKNCHQFGFTTEVLERAADLLAASTEWQRYLYLLHTGDSIDDIPVTSNRWPGSFSTVARLQQQTMTVEGIHDRARTQLTAGETRTGRRRVLPLPDAEDEASPNAAALILLQTVSHLAHSQLEWILNRVHFICQFGTMRFTAFTDGALRSKQTRGVFALVEAKKRLRTVHHEAILMQEACEVVGWVMNNSREMARFKEHLLLISQDRHELFITFASIEEAYERHLRNATDTDSFLVMKTYGPYDTGSCEEMNEFGQIILGSILIVNPVA
;
A
#
# COMPACT_ATOMS: atom_id res chain seq x y z
N MET A 1 -5.67 40.13 -47.63
CA MET A 1 -5.19 39.95 -46.25
C MET A 1 -6.28 39.27 -45.44
N ALA A 2 -6.09 38.00 -45.12
CA ALA A 2 -6.74 37.29 -44.01
C ALA A 2 -5.98 35.96 -43.86
N THR A 3 -4.89 35.99 -43.11
CA THR A 3 -4.11 34.80 -42.73
C THR A 3 -4.90 34.02 -41.70
N GLY A 4 -5.33 32.81 -42.07
CA GLY A 4 -5.97 31.86 -41.17
C GLY A 4 -5.02 31.45 -40.05
N GLN A 5 -5.47 31.63 -38.81
CA GLN A 5 -4.83 31.10 -37.63
C GLN A 5 -5.00 29.57 -37.64
N GLY A 6 -3.87 28.86 -37.68
CA GLY A 6 -3.83 27.42 -37.48
C GLY A 6 -4.30 27.08 -36.06
N GLN A 7 -5.20 26.11 -35.97
CA GLN A 7 -5.54 25.46 -34.70
C GLN A 7 -4.27 24.87 -34.08
N PRO A 8 -4.07 24.99 -32.75
CA PRO A 8 -2.96 24.32 -32.09
C PRO A 8 -3.15 22.81 -32.20
N GLN A 9 -2.17 22.12 -32.79
CA GLN A 9 -2.06 20.67 -32.75
C GLN A 9 -2.12 20.19 -31.29
N GLY A 10 -3.01 19.22 -31.02
CA GLY A 10 -3.27 18.71 -29.67
C GLY A 10 -1.98 18.24 -29.00
N ARG A 11 -1.62 18.87 -27.89
CA ARG A 11 -0.45 18.53 -27.08
C ARG A 11 -0.68 17.14 -26.46
N ALA A 12 0.30 16.25 -26.59
CA ALA A 12 0.25 14.93 -25.98
C ALA A 12 0.15 15.04 -24.45
N SER A 13 -0.50 14.07 -23.80
CA SER A 13 -0.59 14.05 -22.34
C SER A 13 0.73 13.55 -21.72
N ALA A 14 1.00 13.90 -20.47
CA ALA A 14 2.20 13.43 -19.76
C ALA A 14 2.38 11.90 -19.81
N ALA A 15 1.27 11.17 -19.74
CA ALA A 15 1.26 9.72 -19.87
C ALA A 15 1.73 9.21 -21.25
N GLN A 16 1.50 9.96 -22.32
CA GLN A 16 2.00 9.63 -23.65
C GLN A 16 3.49 9.93 -23.78
N ASP A 17 3.92 11.10 -23.32
CA ASP A 17 5.31 11.56 -23.47
C ASP A 17 6.27 10.81 -22.53
N GLY A 18 5.82 10.51 -21.31
CA GLY A 18 6.53 9.74 -20.29
C GLY A 18 6.39 8.22 -20.44
N ARG A 19 5.89 7.72 -21.57
CA ARG A 19 5.72 6.27 -21.80
C ARG A 19 7.05 5.58 -22.14
N ILE A 20 7.27 4.43 -21.51
CA ILE A 20 8.33 3.48 -21.89
C ILE A 20 7.66 2.28 -22.57
N LYS A 21 8.18 1.88 -23.73
CA LYS A 21 7.68 0.71 -24.45
C LYS A 21 8.03 -0.55 -23.67
N ASP A 22 7.09 -1.50 -23.59
CA ASP A 22 7.27 -2.78 -22.88
C ASP A 22 7.72 -2.57 -21.42
N PHE A 23 7.23 -1.49 -20.81
CA PHE A 23 7.49 -1.18 -19.41
C PHE A 23 6.98 -2.30 -18.51
N PHE A 24 7.72 -2.51 -17.43
CA PHE A 24 7.36 -3.38 -16.32
C PHE A 24 7.93 -2.76 -15.05
N ILE A 25 7.44 -3.19 -13.89
CA ILE A 25 8.03 -2.76 -12.62
C ILE A 25 9.35 -3.51 -12.42
N PRO A 26 10.50 -2.82 -12.33
CA PRO A 26 11.78 -3.46 -12.09
C PRO A 26 11.76 -4.26 -10.79
N ALA A 27 12.26 -5.50 -10.81
CA ALA A 27 12.42 -6.30 -9.60
C ALA A 27 13.75 -6.03 -8.89
N ASP A 28 14.73 -5.51 -9.64
CA ASP A 28 16.08 -5.20 -9.16
C ASP A 28 16.75 -4.08 -9.98
N ALA A 29 18.00 -3.77 -9.64
CA ALA A 29 18.80 -2.75 -10.32
C ALA A 29 19.14 -3.11 -11.78
N GLN A 30 19.20 -4.39 -12.14
CA GLN A 30 19.49 -4.83 -13.51
C GLN A 30 18.29 -4.61 -14.42
N ASP A 31 17.10 -4.93 -13.94
CA ASP A 31 15.83 -4.62 -14.60
C ASP A 31 15.68 -3.10 -14.80
N TRP A 32 15.96 -2.32 -13.76
CA TRP A 32 15.93 -0.86 -13.83
C TRP A 32 16.87 -0.35 -14.91
N ASN A 33 18.11 -0.85 -14.94
CA ASN A 33 19.11 -0.48 -15.94
C ASN A 33 18.68 -0.88 -17.36
N THR A 34 17.95 -1.97 -17.51
CA THR A 34 17.41 -2.42 -18.80
C THR A 34 16.38 -1.43 -19.32
N LEU A 35 15.42 -1.01 -18.49
CA LEU A 35 14.45 0.03 -18.86
C LEU A 35 15.13 1.38 -19.12
N PHE A 36 16.08 1.79 -18.27
CA PHE A 36 16.83 3.03 -18.46
C PHE A 36 17.57 3.08 -19.79
N LYS A 37 18.20 1.98 -20.20
CA LYS A 37 18.90 1.88 -21.48
C LYS A 37 17.97 1.79 -22.69
N SER A 38 16.70 1.43 -22.50
CA SER A 38 15.70 1.33 -23.59
C SER A 38 15.33 2.68 -24.20
N ARG A 39 15.54 3.78 -23.46
CA ARG A 39 15.25 5.17 -23.86
C ARG A 39 16.54 5.98 -23.87
N ALA A 40 17.09 6.24 -25.07
CA ALA A 40 18.39 6.90 -25.22
C ALA A 40 18.41 8.35 -24.71
N ASP A 41 17.27 9.03 -24.75
CA ASP A 41 17.04 10.39 -24.26
C ASP A 41 17.20 10.52 -22.74
N LEU A 42 17.03 9.44 -21.98
CA LEU A 42 17.18 9.45 -20.52
C LEU A 42 18.63 9.44 -20.03
N LYS A 43 19.61 9.13 -20.90
CA LYS A 43 21.02 8.95 -20.49
C LYS A 43 21.67 10.19 -19.88
N SER A 44 21.19 11.38 -20.24
CA SER A 44 21.65 12.66 -19.70
C SER A 44 20.68 13.25 -18.68
N MET A 45 19.66 12.50 -18.27
CA MET A 45 18.58 12.97 -17.40
C MET A 45 18.61 12.28 -16.03
N ASN A 46 18.03 12.97 -15.06
CA ASN A 46 17.67 12.47 -13.74
C ASN A 46 16.35 13.14 -13.32
N ILE A 47 15.85 12.83 -12.13
CA ILE A 47 14.57 13.39 -11.66
C ILE A 47 14.55 14.94 -11.56
N HIS A 48 15.71 15.60 -11.42
CA HIS A 48 15.80 17.06 -11.27
C HIS A 48 15.80 17.84 -12.58
N ASN A 49 16.10 17.19 -13.70
CA ASN A 49 16.12 17.82 -15.03
C ASN A 49 15.16 17.15 -16.03
N LEU A 50 14.23 16.32 -15.52
CA LEU A 50 13.18 15.74 -16.33
C LEU A 50 12.26 16.84 -16.88
N PRO A 51 11.82 16.77 -18.16
CA PRO A 51 10.81 17.68 -18.67
C PRO A 51 9.54 17.62 -17.81
N ALA A 52 9.02 18.79 -17.42
CA ALA A 52 7.87 18.89 -16.52
C ALA A 52 6.61 18.26 -17.12
N GLU A 53 6.49 18.28 -18.45
CA GLU A 53 5.44 17.62 -19.21
C GLU A 53 5.45 16.09 -19.09
N TRP A 54 6.55 15.46 -18.65
CA TRP A 54 6.61 14.01 -18.45
C TRP A 54 6.26 13.58 -17.02
N VAL A 55 5.95 14.55 -16.16
CA VAL A 55 5.68 14.31 -14.74
C VAL A 55 4.23 14.66 -14.44
N ALA A 56 3.58 13.75 -13.75
CA ALA A 56 2.20 13.87 -13.32
C ALA A 56 2.12 13.72 -11.80
N SER A 57 0.89 13.79 -11.27
CA SER A 57 0.62 13.45 -9.88
C SER A 57 0.99 11.99 -9.58
N ALA A 58 1.14 11.63 -8.30
CA ALA A 58 1.47 10.25 -7.92
C ALA A 58 0.46 9.23 -8.46
N SER A 59 -0.85 9.54 -8.43
CA SER A 59 -1.92 8.66 -8.93
C SER A 59 -1.93 8.49 -10.45
N GLU A 60 -1.22 9.35 -11.17
CA GLU A 60 -1.09 9.33 -12.63
C GLU A 60 0.37 9.23 -13.07
N ALA A 61 1.25 8.75 -12.18
CA ALA A 61 2.69 8.74 -12.40
C ALA A 61 3.04 8.07 -13.75
N THR A 62 3.95 8.69 -14.49
CA THR A 62 4.39 8.17 -15.78
C THR A 62 5.50 7.15 -15.62
N ASN A 63 5.72 6.30 -16.63
CA ASN A 63 6.77 5.27 -16.59
C ASN A 63 8.15 5.90 -16.39
N VAL A 64 8.42 7.01 -17.09
CA VAL A 64 9.67 7.75 -16.96
C VAL A 64 9.79 8.41 -15.58
N GLN A 65 8.71 8.99 -15.04
CA GLN A 65 8.70 9.55 -13.69
C GLN A 65 9.10 8.48 -12.67
N TYR A 66 8.42 7.34 -12.66
CA TYR A 66 8.73 6.22 -11.77
C TYR A 66 10.18 5.74 -11.95
N LEU A 67 10.62 5.55 -13.19
CA LEU A 67 11.98 5.10 -13.46
C LEU A 67 13.02 6.10 -12.94
N MET A 68 12.79 7.40 -13.12
CA MET A 68 13.72 8.44 -12.63
C MET A 68 13.69 8.64 -11.12
N LEU A 69 12.67 8.14 -10.41
CA LEU A 69 12.74 8.01 -8.95
C LEU A 69 13.79 6.99 -8.50
N ARG A 70 14.42 6.23 -9.42
CA ARG A 70 15.35 5.14 -9.11
C ARG A 70 14.76 4.19 -8.07
N SER A 71 13.58 3.66 -8.41
CA SER A 71 12.84 2.70 -7.59
C SER A 71 12.77 1.34 -8.26
N TYR A 72 12.82 0.29 -7.46
CA TYR A 72 12.44 -1.06 -7.88
C TYR A 72 11.66 -1.78 -6.76
N SER A 73 10.80 -2.70 -7.17
CA SER A 73 9.90 -3.45 -6.29
C SER A 73 10.11 -4.93 -6.55
N PRO A 74 10.87 -5.64 -5.69
CA PRO A 74 11.03 -7.08 -5.82
C PRO A 74 9.68 -7.79 -5.80
N THR A 75 9.64 -9.01 -6.33
CA THR A 75 8.42 -9.83 -6.35
C THR A 75 7.77 -9.90 -4.97
N ILE A 76 6.46 -9.62 -4.93
CA ILE A 76 5.67 -9.66 -3.70
C ILE A 76 5.86 -11.00 -3.00
N SER A 77 6.34 -10.94 -1.77
CA SER A 77 6.64 -12.11 -0.96
C SER A 77 5.40 -12.56 -0.21
N ARG A 78 5.19 -13.88 -0.12
CA ARG A 78 4.08 -14.44 0.66
C ARG A 78 4.29 -14.25 2.16
N ILE A 79 3.20 -14.38 2.90
CA ILE A 79 3.11 -14.26 4.36
C ILE A 79 4.18 -15.11 5.09
N ASN A 80 4.35 -16.38 4.73
CA ASN A 80 5.37 -17.25 5.34
C ASN A 80 6.81 -16.74 5.17
N THR A 81 7.07 -15.97 4.12
CA THR A 81 8.38 -15.34 3.89
C THR A 81 8.57 -14.14 4.81
N PHE A 82 7.51 -13.43 5.18
CA PHE A 82 7.59 -12.36 6.19
C PHE A 82 8.10 -12.91 7.52
N ARG A 83 7.52 -14.00 8.05
CA ARG A 83 7.95 -14.58 9.34
C ARG A 83 9.44 -14.86 9.40
N LYS A 84 10.01 -15.41 8.32
CA LYS A 84 11.46 -15.70 8.22
C LYS A 84 12.31 -14.43 8.20
N ASN A 85 11.78 -13.36 7.63
CA ASN A 85 12.49 -12.13 7.32
C ASN A 85 12.00 -10.93 8.15
N CYS A 86 11.21 -11.11 9.21
CA CYS A 86 10.66 -9.97 9.94
C CYS A 86 11.73 -9.28 10.80
N HIS A 87 12.76 -10.03 11.23
CA HIS A 87 13.87 -9.53 12.04
C HIS A 87 14.71 -8.44 11.35
N GLN A 88 14.79 -8.41 10.01
CA GLN A 88 15.45 -7.31 9.27
C GLN A 88 14.71 -5.97 9.40
N PHE A 89 13.45 -5.97 9.87
CA PHE A 89 12.65 -4.75 10.08
C PHE A 89 12.46 -4.38 11.56
N GLY A 90 13.12 -5.10 12.47
CA GLY A 90 13.05 -4.83 13.92
C GLY A 90 11.99 -5.62 14.69
N PHE A 91 11.29 -6.56 14.04
CA PHE A 91 10.42 -7.52 14.75
C PHE A 91 11.28 -8.57 15.44
N THR A 92 11.58 -8.35 16.72
CA THR A 92 12.23 -9.36 17.56
C THR A 92 11.20 -10.36 18.07
N THR A 93 11.67 -11.50 18.61
CA THR A 93 10.80 -12.50 19.24
C THR A 93 9.95 -11.87 20.34
N GLU A 94 10.54 -11.02 21.18
CA GLU A 94 9.86 -10.36 22.30
C GLU A 94 8.74 -9.42 21.82
N VAL A 95 8.99 -8.66 20.74
CA VAL A 95 7.97 -7.78 20.14
C VAL A 95 6.78 -8.59 19.61
N LEU A 96 7.05 -9.71 18.93
CA LEU A 96 6.01 -10.56 18.36
C LEU A 96 5.22 -11.31 19.43
N GLU A 97 5.89 -11.86 20.44
CA GLU A 97 5.24 -12.50 21.59
C GLU A 97 4.35 -11.49 22.32
N ARG A 98 4.84 -10.27 22.56
CA ARG A 98 4.04 -9.22 23.19
C ARG A 98 2.82 -8.83 22.37
N ALA A 99 2.98 -8.71 21.05
CA ALA A 99 1.86 -8.42 20.15
C ALA A 99 0.82 -9.56 20.17
N ALA A 100 1.27 -10.82 20.16
CA ALA A 100 0.40 -11.99 20.26
C ALA A 100 -0.36 -12.02 21.60
N ASP A 101 0.30 -11.73 22.72
CA ASP A 101 -0.32 -11.66 24.05
C ASP A 101 -1.43 -10.61 24.11
N LEU A 102 -1.21 -9.42 23.55
CA LEU A 102 -2.21 -8.35 23.49
C LEU A 102 -3.46 -8.77 22.69
N LEU A 103 -3.28 -9.48 21.58
CA LEU A 103 -4.39 -10.01 20.78
C LEU A 103 -5.11 -11.15 21.49
N ALA A 104 -4.37 -12.05 22.14
CA ALA A 104 -4.93 -13.16 22.90
C ALA A 104 -5.76 -12.69 24.09
N ALA A 105 -5.35 -11.59 24.73
CA ALA A 105 -6.10 -10.97 25.83
C ALA A 105 -7.41 -10.29 25.38
N SER A 106 -7.54 -9.93 24.10
CA SER A 106 -8.72 -9.24 23.57
C SER A 106 -9.83 -10.23 23.19
N THR A 107 -10.84 -10.36 24.05
CA THR A 107 -12.03 -11.19 23.75
C THR A 107 -12.78 -10.74 22.49
N GLU A 108 -12.77 -9.44 22.19
CA GLU A 108 -13.38 -8.87 20.99
C GLU A 108 -12.63 -9.27 19.71
N TRP A 109 -11.29 -9.28 19.75
CA TRP A 109 -10.46 -9.78 18.65
C TRP A 109 -10.71 -11.27 18.39
N GLN A 110 -10.75 -12.09 19.45
CA GLN A 110 -11.01 -13.53 19.33
C GLN A 110 -12.39 -13.79 18.70
N ARG A 111 -13.41 -13.01 19.05
CA ARG A 111 -14.74 -13.10 18.43
C ARG A 111 -14.70 -12.66 16.97
N TYR A 112 -14.00 -11.59 16.63
CA TYR A 112 -13.81 -11.17 15.24
C TYR A 112 -13.17 -12.28 14.39
N LEU A 113 -12.10 -12.90 14.87
CA LEU A 113 -11.47 -14.04 14.19
C LEU A 113 -12.43 -15.23 14.04
N TYR A 114 -13.24 -15.51 15.06
CA TYR A 114 -14.26 -16.55 15.00
C TYR A 114 -15.31 -16.28 13.90
N LEU A 115 -15.70 -15.02 13.69
CA LEU A 115 -16.59 -14.66 12.58
C LEU A 115 -15.97 -14.96 11.22
N LEU A 116 -14.69 -14.61 11.03
CA LEU A 116 -13.99 -14.91 9.78
C LEU A 116 -13.88 -16.42 9.54
N HIS A 117 -13.58 -17.18 10.62
CA HIS A 117 -13.44 -18.63 10.57
C HIS A 117 -14.74 -19.33 10.21
N THR A 118 -15.85 -18.92 10.82
CA THR A 118 -17.19 -19.50 10.56
C THR A 118 -17.79 -19.00 9.25
N GLY A 119 -17.44 -17.79 8.83
CA GLY A 119 -18.07 -17.13 7.70
C GLY A 119 -19.43 -16.51 8.00
N ASP A 120 -19.76 -16.33 9.28
CA ASP A 120 -21.00 -15.70 9.70
C ASP A 120 -21.03 -14.23 9.25
N SER A 121 -22.17 -13.78 8.71
CA SER A 121 -22.41 -12.37 8.43
C SER A 121 -22.58 -11.61 9.75
N ILE A 122 -21.88 -10.47 9.89
CA ILE A 122 -22.00 -9.63 11.09
C ILE A 122 -23.42 -9.09 11.28
N ASP A 123 -24.17 -8.93 10.18
CA ASP A 123 -25.54 -8.39 10.23
C ASP A 123 -26.56 -9.38 10.81
N ASP A 124 -26.21 -10.68 10.88
CA ASP A 124 -27.04 -11.73 11.48
C ASP A 124 -26.77 -11.94 12.98
N ILE A 125 -25.88 -11.13 13.58
CA ILE A 125 -25.44 -11.29 14.96
C ILE A 125 -25.92 -10.10 15.79
N PRO A 126 -26.87 -10.30 16.73
CA PRO A 126 -27.33 -9.23 17.61
C PRO A 126 -26.21 -8.69 18.50
N VAL A 127 -26.23 -7.38 18.80
CA VAL A 127 -25.25 -6.73 19.70
C VAL A 127 -25.21 -7.35 21.09
N THR A 128 -26.32 -7.93 21.55
CA THR A 128 -26.44 -8.64 22.84
C THR A 128 -25.86 -10.05 22.81
N SER A 129 -25.49 -10.57 21.64
CA SER A 129 -24.92 -11.90 21.47
C SER A 129 -23.52 -12.00 22.06
N ASN A 130 -23.19 -13.15 22.66
CA ASN A 130 -21.82 -13.46 23.07
C ASN A 130 -20.87 -13.65 21.88
N ARG A 131 -21.39 -13.74 20.65
CA ARG A 131 -20.63 -13.74 19.39
C ARG A 131 -20.37 -12.33 18.84
N TRP A 132 -20.97 -11.29 19.41
CA TRP A 132 -20.75 -9.92 18.96
C TRP A 132 -19.29 -9.49 19.20
N PRO A 133 -18.55 -9.05 18.16
CA PRO A 133 -17.12 -8.78 18.24
C PRO A 133 -16.80 -7.38 18.81
N GLY A 134 -17.78 -6.68 19.38
CA GLY A 134 -17.57 -5.40 20.05
C GLY A 134 -17.02 -4.34 19.10
N SER A 135 -15.88 -3.74 19.45
CA SER A 135 -15.20 -2.72 18.65
C SER A 135 -14.82 -3.18 17.23
N PHE A 136 -14.65 -4.49 17.01
CA PHE A 136 -14.36 -5.05 15.68
C PHE A 136 -15.60 -5.29 14.81
N SER A 137 -16.80 -4.96 15.28
CA SER A 137 -18.04 -5.11 14.48
C SER A 137 -18.04 -4.23 13.23
N THR A 138 -17.58 -2.99 13.35
CA THR A 138 -17.43 -2.08 12.20
C THR A 138 -16.37 -2.58 11.22
N VAL A 139 -15.27 -3.15 11.73
CA VAL A 139 -14.22 -3.78 10.91
C VAL A 139 -14.83 -4.90 10.06
N ALA A 140 -15.52 -5.85 10.71
CA ALA A 140 -16.15 -6.98 10.03
C ALA A 140 -17.14 -6.51 8.95
N ARG A 141 -17.97 -5.51 9.25
CA ARG A 141 -18.95 -4.98 8.30
C ARG A 141 -18.29 -4.34 7.08
N LEU A 142 -17.27 -3.51 7.29
CA LEU A 142 -16.57 -2.82 6.19
C LEU A 142 -15.81 -3.81 5.31
N GLN A 143 -15.17 -4.83 5.89
CA GLN A 143 -14.55 -5.91 5.11
C GLN A 143 -15.57 -6.73 4.33
N GLN A 144 -16.73 -7.04 4.93
CA GLN A 144 -17.81 -7.71 4.21
C GLN A 144 -18.31 -6.87 3.03
N GLN A 145 -18.34 -5.53 3.16
CA GLN A 145 -18.68 -4.62 2.06
C GLN A 145 -17.64 -4.63 0.94
N THR A 146 -16.33 -4.78 1.22
CA THR A 146 -15.32 -4.89 0.14
C THR A 146 -15.44 -6.20 -0.64
N MET A 147 -16.07 -7.22 -0.05
CA MET A 147 -16.33 -8.53 -0.65
C MET A 147 -17.76 -8.70 -1.19
N THR A 148 -18.61 -7.67 -1.06
CA THR A 148 -20.01 -7.70 -1.52
C THR A 148 -20.22 -6.62 -2.57
N VAL A 149 -20.48 -7.06 -3.81
CA VAL A 149 -20.68 -6.15 -4.94
C VAL A 149 -22.02 -6.46 -5.58
N GLU A 150 -22.84 -5.44 -5.76
CA GLU A 150 -24.23 -5.56 -6.25
C GLU A 150 -25.07 -6.49 -5.36
N GLY A 151 -24.82 -6.47 -4.05
CA GLY A 151 -25.50 -7.32 -3.08
C GLY A 151 -25.09 -8.80 -3.11
N ILE A 152 -24.12 -9.18 -3.93
CA ILE A 152 -23.63 -10.56 -4.03
C ILE A 152 -22.24 -10.66 -3.41
N HIS A 153 -22.15 -11.43 -2.31
CA HIS A 153 -20.89 -11.75 -1.66
C HIS A 153 -20.02 -12.68 -2.52
N ASP A 154 -18.69 -12.50 -2.51
CA ASP A 154 -17.75 -13.27 -3.34
C ASP A 154 -17.82 -14.79 -3.12
N ARG A 155 -18.08 -15.21 -1.88
CA ARG A 155 -18.31 -16.63 -1.54
C ARG A 155 -19.49 -17.21 -2.33
N ALA A 156 -20.60 -16.48 -2.41
CA ALA A 156 -21.77 -16.91 -3.19
C ALA A 156 -21.43 -16.93 -4.69
N ARG A 157 -20.69 -15.92 -5.19
CA ARG A 157 -20.23 -15.84 -6.59
C ARG A 157 -19.34 -17.01 -6.99
N THR A 158 -18.46 -17.43 -6.08
CA THR A 158 -17.55 -18.57 -6.29
C THR A 158 -18.29 -19.91 -6.31
N GLN A 159 -19.36 -20.04 -5.51
CA GLN A 159 -20.21 -21.23 -5.52
C GLN A 159 -21.06 -21.32 -6.79
N LEU A 160 -21.67 -20.21 -7.24
CA LEU A 160 -22.44 -20.15 -8.49
C LEU A 160 -21.59 -20.58 -9.70
N THR A 161 -20.35 -20.08 -9.77
CA THR A 161 -19.41 -20.41 -10.87
C THR A 161 -18.84 -21.83 -10.80
N ALA A 162 -18.82 -22.47 -9.63
CA ALA A 162 -18.39 -23.85 -9.48
C ALA A 162 -19.43 -24.88 -9.96
N GLY A 163 -20.73 -24.52 -9.96
CA GLY A 163 -21.83 -25.40 -10.36
C GLY A 163 -22.00 -25.59 -11.88
N GLU A 164 -21.39 -24.73 -12.72
CA GLU A 164 -21.70 -24.66 -14.16
C GLU A 164 -20.74 -25.44 -15.08
N THR A 165 -19.70 -26.11 -14.58
CA THR A 165 -18.73 -26.81 -15.47
C THR A 165 -18.93 -28.32 -15.52
N ARG A 166 -19.75 -28.80 -16.46
CA ARG A 166 -19.74 -30.20 -16.96
C ARG A 166 -18.56 -30.51 -17.91
N THR A 167 -17.72 -29.53 -18.22
CA THR A 167 -16.64 -29.62 -19.22
C THR A 167 -15.29 -29.14 -18.68
N GLY A 168 -14.78 -29.78 -17.63
CA GLY A 168 -13.34 -29.92 -17.34
C GLY A 168 -12.44 -28.69 -17.13
N ARG A 169 -12.91 -27.44 -17.28
CA ARG A 169 -12.15 -26.23 -16.96
C ARG A 169 -12.97 -25.28 -16.11
N ARG A 170 -12.69 -25.27 -14.80
CA ARG A 170 -13.24 -24.32 -13.82
C ARG A 170 -12.84 -22.90 -14.22
N ARG A 171 -13.74 -22.15 -14.87
CA ARG A 171 -13.52 -20.74 -15.22
C ARG A 171 -13.96 -19.90 -14.04
N VAL A 172 -13.05 -19.63 -13.11
CA VAL A 172 -13.30 -18.67 -12.03
C VAL A 172 -13.45 -17.30 -12.68
N LEU A 173 -14.64 -16.70 -12.59
CA LEU A 173 -14.85 -15.34 -13.07
C LEU A 173 -14.00 -14.38 -12.22
N PRO A 174 -13.37 -13.36 -12.83
CA PRO A 174 -12.65 -12.35 -12.08
C PRO A 174 -13.60 -11.66 -11.09
N LEU A 175 -13.11 -11.40 -9.89
CA LEU A 175 -13.89 -10.66 -8.89
C LEU A 175 -14.06 -9.21 -9.35
N PRO A 176 -15.26 -8.62 -9.25
CA PRO A 176 -15.49 -7.24 -9.64
C PRO A 176 -14.79 -6.27 -8.67
N ASP A 177 -14.49 -5.05 -9.13
CA ASP A 177 -14.07 -3.95 -8.26
C ASP A 177 -15.10 -3.76 -7.13
N ALA A 178 -14.63 -3.38 -5.94
CA ALA A 178 -15.50 -2.82 -4.90
C ALA A 178 -16.22 -1.57 -5.44
N GLU A 179 -17.38 -1.26 -4.88
CA GLU A 179 -18.26 -0.19 -5.36
C GLU A 179 -17.55 1.17 -5.44
N ASP A 180 -16.77 1.49 -4.40
CA ASP A 180 -15.98 2.71 -4.30
C ASP A 180 -14.66 2.44 -3.53
N GLU A 181 -13.66 3.31 -3.73
CA GLU A 181 -12.37 3.25 -3.03
C GLU A 181 -12.49 3.62 -1.55
N ALA A 182 -13.55 4.35 -1.16
CA ALA A 182 -13.87 4.66 0.22
C ALA A 182 -14.08 3.41 1.08
N SER A 183 -14.63 2.32 0.52
CA SER A 183 -14.90 1.08 1.26
C SER A 183 -13.62 0.36 1.73
N PRO A 184 -12.65 0.00 0.85
CA PRO A 184 -11.39 -0.59 1.30
C PRO A 184 -10.54 0.37 2.13
N ASN A 185 -10.58 1.68 1.85
CA ASN A 185 -9.89 2.67 2.69
C ASN A 185 -10.42 2.65 4.13
N ALA A 186 -11.75 2.77 4.30
CA ALA A 186 -12.38 2.70 5.61
C ALA A 186 -12.14 1.35 6.30
N ALA A 187 -12.23 0.24 5.57
CA ALA A 187 -11.97 -1.10 6.10
C ALA A 187 -10.54 -1.20 6.67
N ALA A 188 -9.54 -0.75 5.91
CA ALA A 188 -8.13 -0.76 6.33
C ALA A 188 -7.92 0.10 7.58
N LEU A 189 -8.33 1.37 7.54
CA LEU A 189 -8.03 2.30 8.62
C LEU A 189 -8.77 1.97 9.91
N ILE A 190 -10.03 1.55 9.85
CA ILE A 190 -10.77 1.16 11.06
C ILE A 190 -10.18 -0.12 11.67
N LEU A 191 -9.74 -1.08 10.87
CA LEU A 191 -8.97 -2.23 11.37
C LEU A 191 -7.69 -1.77 12.09
N LEU A 192 -6.88 -0.95 11.42
CA LEU A 192 -5.60 -0.48 11.94
C LEU A 192 -5.77 0.29 13.26
N GLN A 193 -6.77 1.17 13.35
CA GLN A 193 -7.12 1.88 14.58
C GLN A 193 -7.53 0.90 15.70
N THR A 194 -8.45 -0.01 15.41
CA THR A 194 -9.02 -0.92 16.41
C THR A 194 -7.97 -1.88 16.97
N VAL A 195 -7.11 -2.44 16.10
CA VAL A 195 -5.98 -3.28 16.51
C VAL A 195 -4.97 -2.47 17.33
N SER A 196 -4.58 -1.28 16.86
CA SER A 196 -3.56 -0.46 17.52
C SER A 196 -3.98 0.07 18.88
N HIS A 197 -5.28 0.22 19.13
CA HIS A 197 -5.81 0.61 20.44
C HIS A 197 -5.46 -0.41 21.54
N LEU A 198 -5.24 -1.67 21.22
CA LEU A 198 -4.85 -2.70 22.18
C LEU A 198 -3.48 -2.44 22.82
N ALA A 199 -2.59 -1.67 22.17
CA ALA A 199 -1.28 -1.32 22.70
C ALA A 199 -1.26 -0.02 23.54
N HIS A 200 -2.37 0.70 23.67
CA HIS A 200 -2.46 1.96 24.45
C HIS A 200 -1.33 2.96 24.17
N SER A 201 -1.01 3.21 22.89
CA SER A 201 0.11 4.06 22.49
C SER A 201 -0.27 5.53 22.26
N GLN A 202 0.77 6.38 22.17
CA GLN A 202 0.65 7.78 21.74
C GLN A 202 0.62 7.94 20.21
N LEU A 203 0.39 6.84 19.49
CA LEU A 203 0.23 6.84 18.04
C LEU A 203 -1.25 6.76 17.67
N GLU A 204 -1.59 7.28 16.49
CA GLU A 204 -2.93 7.18 15.91
C GLU A 204 -2.83 6.94 14.40
N TRP A 205 -3.70 6.06 13.90
CA TRP A 205 -4.00 5.99 12.47
C TRP A 205 -5.05 7.05 12.13
N ILE A 206 -4.84 7.80 11.05
CA ILE A 206 -5.73 8.89 10.62
C ILE A 206 -6.30 8.64 9.24
N LEU A 207 -7.56 9.02 9.06
CA LEU A 207 -8.27 9.05 7.76
C LEU A 207 -7.96 10.31 6.94
N ASN A 208 -7.25 11.28 7.54
CA ASN A 208 -6.86 12.46 6.82
C ASN A 208 -5.75 12.09 5.83
N ARG A 209 -5.98 12.46 4.57
CA ARG A 209 -4.96 12.38 3.53
C ARG A 209 -3.72 13.16 3.93
N VAL A 210 -2.55 12.55 3.77
CA VAL A 210 -1.28 13.27 3.90
C VAL A 210 -0.87 13.76 2.52
N HIS A 211 -0.64 15.07 2.40
CA HIS A 211 -0.24 15.70 1.15
C HIS A 211 1.26 15.97 1.16
N PHE A 212 1.97 15.40 0.20
CA PHE A 212 3.38 15.64 -0.04
C PHE A 212 3.58 16.45 -1.31
N ILE A 213 4.43 17.47 -1.24
CA ILE A 213 4.87 18.24 -2.40
C ILE A 213 6.33 17.86 -2.67
N CYS A 214 6.59 17.32 -3.86
CA CYS A 214 7.91 16.88 -4.26
C CYS A 214 8.44 17.86 -5.30
N GLN A 215 9.50 18.58 -4.98
CA GLN A 215 10.14 19.53 -5.89
C GLN A 215 11.57 19.08 -6.21
N PHE A 216 11.86 18.96 -7.50
CA PHE A 216 13.17 18.58 -8.04
C PHE A 216 13.54 19.58 -9.13
N GLY A 217 14.42 20.53 -8.82
CA GLY A 217 14.72 21.65 -9.72
C GLY A 217 13.46 22.44 -10.10
N THR A 218 13.17 22.50 -11.41
CA THR A 218 11.98 23.16 -11.97
C THR A 218 10.74 22.27 -12.01
N MET A 219 10.90 20.97 -11.76
CA MET A 219 9.84 19.97 -11.81
C MET A 219 9.19 19.81 -10.43
N ARG A 220 7.87 19.60 -10.41
CA ARG A 220 7.10 19.39 -9.19
C ARG A 220 6.00 18.36 -9.42
N PHE A 221 5.81 17.45 -8.47
CA PHE A 221 4.60 16.64 -8.38
C PHE A 221 4.04 16.64 -6.96
N THR A 222 2.81 16.16 -6.82
CA THR A 222 2.13 15.99 -5.54
C THR A 222 1.72 14.53 -5.35
N ALA A 223 1.83 14.06 -4.12
CA ALA A 223 1.33 12.76 -3.70
C ALA A 223 0.33 12.94 -2.56
N PHE A 224 -0.77 12.20 -2.60
CA PHE A 224 -1.77 12.16 -1.54
C PHE A 224 -1.92 10.71 -1.11
N THR A 225 -1.85 10.45 0.18
CA THR A 225 -2.14 9.13 0.74
C THR A 225 -3.59 9.06 1.21
N ASP A 226 -4.11 7.87 1.40
CA ASP A 226 -5.44 7.65 1.98
C ASP A 226 -5.47 7.72 3.51
N GLY A 227 -4.33 7.49 4.15
CA GLY A 227 -4.16 7.67 5.58
C GLY A 227 -2.70 7.58 6.02
N ALA A 228 -2.49 7.59 7.34
CA ALA A 228 -1.16 7.45 7.93
C ALA A 228 -1.21 7.06 9.40
N LEU A 229 -0.13 6.44 9.90
CA LEU A 229 0.19 6.37 11.32
C LEU A 229 0.99 7.61 11.70
N ARG A 230 0.60 8.30 12.76
CA ARG A 230 1.35 9.45 13.28
C ARG A 230 1.40 9.51 14.80
N SER A 231 2.34 10.30 15.32
CA SER A 231 2.33 10.73 16.73
C SER A 231 1.15 11.65 17.02
N LYS A 232 0.42 11.41 18.11
CA LYS A 232 -0.59 12.33 18.65
C LYS A 232 0.03 13.65 19.13
N GLN A 233 1.30 13.62 19.53
CA GLN A 233 2.01 14.75 20.11
C GLN A 233 2.74 15.58 19.06
N THR A 234 3.66 14.96 18.30
CA THR A 234 4.52 15.67 17.35
C THR A 234 3.93 15.78 15.95
N ARG A 235 2.86 15.02 15.67
CA ARG A 235 2.28 14.84 14.33
C ARG A 235 3.22 14.20 13.31
N GLY A 236 4.40 13.74 13.71
CA GLY A 236 5.34 13.00 12.86
C GLY A 236 4.70 11.71 12.34
N VAL A 237 4.84 11.47 11.03
CA VAL A 237 4.30 10.31 10.31
C VAL A 237 5.27 9.14 10.38
N PHE A 238 4.79 7.94 10.67
CA PHE A 238 5.59 6.70 10.84
C PHE A 238 5.18 5.57 9.91
N ALA A 239 4.00 5.66 9.29
CA ALA A 239 3.58 4.75 8.23
C ALA A 239 2.54 5.46 7.36
N LEU A 240 2.44 5.04 6.10
CA LEU A 240 1.40 5.49 5.18
C LEU A 240 0.35 4.39 4.97
N VAL A 241 -0.84 4.80 4.56
CA VAL A 241 -1.91 3.90 4.13
C VAL A 241 -2.38 4.31 2.74
N GLU A 242 -2.52 3.33 1.85
CA GLU A 242 -3.08 3.51 0.51
C GLU A 242 -4.14 2.43 0.24
N ALA A 243 -5.26 2.78 -0.39
CA ALA A 243 -6.30 1.81 -0.70
C ALA A 243 -6.75 1.91 -2.14
N LYS A 244 -7.15 0.77 -2.71
CA LYS A 244 -7.72 0.67 -4.05
C LYS A 244 -8.97 -0.19 -4.01
N LYS A 245 -9.98 0.21 -4.79
CA LYS A 245 -11.22 -0.57 -4.94
C LYS A 245 -11.05 -1.92 -5.64
N ARG A 246 -9.91 -2.14 -6.29
CA ARG A 246 -9.67 -3.28 -7.19
C ARG A 246 -8.53 -4.14 -6.67
N LEU A 247 -8.44 -5.37 -7.17
CA LEU A 247 -7.32 -6.26 -6.86
C LEU A 247 -6.01 -5.75 -7.45
N ARG A 248 -4.91 -5.95 -6.71
CA ARG A 248 -3.57 -5.54 -7.14
C ARG A 248 -3.18 -6.13 -8.50
N THR A 249 -3.62 -7.34 -8.79
CA THR A 249 -3.32 -8.06 -10.04
C THR A 249 -3.90 -7.40 -11.29
N VAL A 250 -4.91 -6.52 -11.17
CA VAL A 250 -5.54 -5.85 -12.32
C VAL A 250 -4.75 -4.61 -12.75
N HIS A 251 -4.21 -3.83 -11.80
CA HIS A 251 -3.50 -2.58 -12.05
C HIS A 251 -2.13 -2.53 -11.34
N HIS A 252 -1.43 -3.66 -11.33
CA HIS A 252 -0.21 -3.86 -10.56
C HIS A 252 0.82 -2.74 -10.74
N GLU A 253 1.12 -2.37 -11.99
CA GLU A 253 2.13 -1.37 -12.31
C GLU A 253 1.75 0.01 -11.78
N ALA A 254 0.53 0.47 -12.10
CA ALA A 254 0.06 1.79 -11.68
C ALA A 254 0.02 1.93 -10.15
N ILE A 255 -0.41 0.88 -9.44
CA ILE A 255 -0.43 0.85 -7.98
C ILE A 255 0.99 0.99 -7.42
N LEU A 256 1.93 0.15 -7.85
CA LEU A 256 3.31 0.20 -7.34
C LEU A 256 4.02 1.52 -7.70
N MET A 257 3.72 2.10 -8.85
CA MET A 257 4.27 3.40 -9.25
C MET A 257 3.75 4.52 -8.34
N GLN A 258 2.45 4.53 -8.05
CA GLN A 258 1.85 5.48 -7.13
C GLN A 258 2.45 5.34 -5.73
N GLU A 259 2.51 4.13 -5.19
CA GLU A 259 3.08 3.84 -3.86
C GLU A 259 4.54 4.32 -3.74
N ALA A 260 5.36 4.09 -4.77
CA ALA A 260 6.73 4.60 -4.79
C ALA A 260 6.79 6.14 -4.81
N CYS A 261 5.90 6.79 -5.57
CA CYS A 261 5.81 8.25 -5.58
C CYS A 261 5.41 8.82 -4.21
N GLU A 262 4.51 8.16 -3.49
CA GLU A 262 4.11 8.53 -2.13
C GLU A 262 5.24 8.37 -1.11
N VAL A 263 5.98 7.25 -1.17
CA VAL A 263 7.15 7.05 -0.31
C VAL A 263 8.23 8.08 -0.61
N VAL A 264 8.53 8.36 -1.88
CA VAL A 264 9.45 9.46 -2.25
C VAL A 264 8.94 10.80 -1.71
N GLY A 265 7.63 11.06 -1.83
CA GLY A 265 7.05 12.29 -1.30
C GLY A 265 7.20 12.40 0.21
N TRP A 266 7.02 11.30 0.93
CA TRP A 266 7.25 11.24 2.37
C TRP A 266 8.70 11.57 2.71
N VAL A 267 9.68 10.96 2.02
CA VAL A 267 11.11 11.26 2.19
C VAL A 267 11.41 12.72 1.92
N MET A 268 10.93 13.28 0.80
CA MET A 268 11.23 14.67 0.43
C MET A 268 10.70 15.68 1.45
N ASN A 269 9.58 15.39 2.10
CA ASN A 269 8.91 16.28 3.05
C ASN A 269 9.29 16.03 4.51
N ASN A 270 10.02 14.95 4.80
CA ASN A 270 10.44 14.56 6.16
C ASN A 270 11.92 14.18 6.14
N SER A 271 12.44 13.54 7.19
CA SER A 271 13.80 13.00 7.22
C SER A 271 13.76 11.48 7.14
N ARG A 272 14.82 10.84 6.59
CA ARG A 272 14.99 9.38 6.68
C ARG A 272 15.02 8.87 8.12
N GLU A 273 15.28 9.73 9.10
CA GLU A 273 15.19 9.41 10.55
C GLU A 273 13.79 8.93 10.99
N MET A 274 12.77 9.15 10.16
CA MET A 274 11.43 8.60 10.39
C MET A 274 11.32 7.10 10.04
N ALA A 275 12.35 6.51 9.42
CA ALA A 275 12.44 5.10 9.07
C ALA A 275 12.74 4.22 10.30
N ARG A 276 11.73 4.00 11.13
CA ARG A 276 11.83 3.30 12.43
C ARG A 276 12.01 1.78 12.32
N PHE A 277 11.80 1.20 11.15
CA PHE A 277 11.87 -0.25 10.94
C PHE A 277 13.24 -0.68 10.44
N LYS A 278 14.28 -0.41 11.23
CA LYS A 278 15.70 -0.58 10.84
C LYS A 278 16.00 0.07 9.48
N GLU A 279 15.83 1.39 9.40
CA GLU A 279 16.03 2.20 8.18
C GLU A 279 15.02 1.94 7.05
N HIS A 280 13.90 1.28 7.35
CA HIS A 280 12.78 1.14 6.44
C HIS A 280 11.60 2.03 6.84
N LEU A 281 10.96 2.62 5.83
CA LEU A 281 9.63 3.23 5.94
C LEU A 281 8.56 2.16 5.76
N LEU A 282 7.43 2.31 6.45
CA LEU A 282 6.31 1.37 6.38
C LEU A 282 5.16 1.96 5.56
N LEU A 283 4.68 1.20 4.59
CA LEU A 283 3.45 1.46 3.85
C LEU A 283 2.54 0.25 4.01
N ILE A 284 1.27 0.49 4.34
CA ILE A 284 0.22 -0.52 4.37
C ILE A 284 -0.73 -0.21 3.23
N SER A 285 -1.07 -1.23 2.45
CA SER A 285 -2.01 -1.05 1.34
C SER A 285 -3.18 -2.01 1.44
N GLN A 286 -4.37 -1.59 1.02
CA GLN A 286 -5.52 -2.48 0.83
C GLN A 286 -6.05 -2.40 -0.60
N ASP A 287 -5.91 -3.49 -1.34
CA ASP A 287 -6.44 -3.61 -2.70
C ASP A 287 -7.67 -4.54 -2.65
N ARG A 288 -8.85 -3.92 -2.64
CA ARG A 288 -10.14 -4.57 -2.43
C ARG A 288 -10.22 -5.28 -1.07
N HIS A 289 -10.00 -6.59 -1.03
CA HIS A 289 -10.08 -7.43 0.17
C HIS A 289 -8.72 -8.02 0.56
N GLU A 290 -7.65 -7.60 -0.14
CA GLU A 290 -6.28 -8.04 0.07
C GLU A 290 -5.47 -6.92 0.71
N LEU A 291 -4.84 -7.19 1.85
CA LEU A 291 -3.91 -6.29 2.53
C LEU A 291 -2.47 -6.59 2.12
N PHE A 292 -1.63 -5.56 2.10
CA PHE A 292 -0.20 -5.64 1.79
C PHE A 292 0.61 -4.81 2.78
N ILE A 293 1.83 -5.26 3.06
CA ILE A 293 2.77 -4.56 3.92
C ILE A 293 4.06 -4.35 3.14
N THR A 294 4.44 -3.09 2.94
CA THR A 294 5.66 -2.71 2.21
C THR A 294 6.65 -2.05 3.15
N PHE A 295 7.87 -2.58 3.18
CA PHE A 295 9.02 -1.96 3.84
C PHE A 295 9.93 -1.36 2.78
N ALA A 296 10.01 -0.04 2.76
CA ALA A 296 10.79 0.71 1.79
C ALA A 296 12.14 1.12 2.38
N SER A 297 13.23 0.55 1.87
CA SER A 297 14.59 0.87 2.36
C SER A 297 15.11 2.17 1.75
N ILE A 298 15.65 3.07 2.58
CA ILE A 298 16.19 4.35 2.13
C ILE A 298 17.58 4.59 2.70
N GLU A 299 18.56 4.42 1.83
CA GLU A 299 19.96 4.74 2.11
C GLU A 299 20.20 6.25 2.07
N GLU A 300 21.18 6.71 2.84
CA GLU A 300 21.56 8.12 2.90
C GLU A 300 21.92 8.70 1.53
N ALA A 301 22.64 7.92 0.71
CA ALA A 301 23.05 8.35 -0.62
C ALA A 301 21.84 8.52 -1.57
N TYR A 302 20.78 7.73 -1.38
CA TYR A 302 19.53 7.89 -2.13
C TYR A 302 18.78 9.16 -1.70
N GLU A 303 18.68 9.43 -0.39
CA GLU A 303 18.07 10.69 0.08
C GLU A 303 18.83 11.92 -0.44
N ARG A 304 20.16 11.90 -0.37
CA ARG A 304 20.99 13.00 -0.90
C ARG A 304 20.78 13.20 -2.40
N HIS A 305 20.63 12.12 -3.17
CA HIS A 305 20.29 12.20 -4.59
C HIS A 305 18.94 12.89 -4.83
N LEU A 306 17.90 12.47 -4.11
CA LEU A 306 16.56 13.07 -4.23
C LEU A 306 16.58 14.57 -3.91
N ARG A 307 17.34 15.01 -2.91
CA ARG A 307 17.37 16.42 -2.49
C ARG A 307 18.29 17.31 -3.33
N ASN A 308 19.46 16.79 -3.70
CA ASN A 308 20.58 17.62 -4.16
C ASN A 308 21.08 17.24 -5.57
N ALA A 309 20.39 16.33 -6.27
CA ALA A 309 20.78 15.83 -7.58
C ALA A 309 22.18 15.18 -7.62
N THR A 310 22.68 14.67 -6.48
CA THR A 310 23.98 13.99 -6.42
C THR A 310 23.91 12.64 -7.11
N ASP A 311 24.94 12.26 -7.87
CA ASP A 311 25.01 10.92 -8.45
C ASP A 311 24.94 9.83 -7.37
N THR A 312 24.23 8.75 -7.66
CA THR A 312 24.06 7.63 -6.74
C THR A 312 23.81 6.32 -7.47
N ASP A 313 24.35 5.25 -6.91
CA ASP A 313 24.00 3.88 -7.29
C ASP A 313 22.89 3.30 -6.40
N SER A 314 22.50 4.01 -5.33
CA SER A 314 21.44 3.60 -4.42
C SER A 314 20.05 3.72 -5.07
N PHE A 315 19.10 2.93 -4.53
CA PHE A 315 17.72 2.86 -5.00
C PHE A 315 16.74 2.97 -3.82
N LEU A 316 15.51 3.39 -4.14
CA LEU A 316 14.36 3.05 -3.32
C LEU A 316 14.00 1.59 -3.59
N VAL A 317 13.98 0.76 -2.54
CA VAL A 317 13.61 -0.65 -2.66
C VAL A 317 12.31 -0.90 -1.92
N MET A 318 11.25 -1.23 -2.66
CA MET A 318 9.91 -1.45 -2.12
C MET A 318 9.67 -2.96 -1.88
N LYS A 319 10.03 -3.47 -0.69
CA LYS A 319 9.86 -4.89 -0.35
C LYS A 319 8.47 -5.15 0.23
N THR A 320 7.59 -5.72 -0.59
CA THR A 320 6.17 -5.96 -0.25
C THR A 320 5.89 -7.40 0.17
N TYR A 321 5.03 -7.56 1.17
CA TYR A 321 4.50 -8.82 1.68
C TYR A 321 2.99 -8.86 1.57
N GLY A 322 2.46 -10.00 1.13
CA GLY A 322 1.02 -10.23 0.97
C GLY A 322 0.73 -11.16 -0.21
N PRO A 323 -0.52 -11.17 -0.72
CA PRO A 323 -1.69 -10.57 -0.06
C PRO A 323 -1.98 -11.23 1.29
N TYR A 324 -2.59 -10.48 2.22
CA TYR A 324 -3.31 -11.00 3.38
C TYR A 324 -4.81 -10.87 3.11
N ASP A 325 -5.53 -11.98 2.99
CA ASP A 325 -6.96 -12.04 2.74
C ASP A 325 -7.74 -11.61 3.99
N THR A 326 -8.51 -10.53 3.88
CA THR A 326 -9.37 -10.01 4.96
C THR A 326 -10.48 -10.98 5.39
N GLY A 327 -10.80 -11.96 4.56
CA GLY A 327 -11.73 -13.05 4.89
C GLY A 327 -11.08 -14.24 5.61
N SER A 328 -9.74 -14.25 5.79
CA SER A 328 -9.00 -15.37 6.37
C SER A 328 -8.67 -15.12 7.85
N CYS A 329 -9.20 -15.97 8.73
CA CYS A 329 -8.90 -15.92 10.16
C CYS A 329 -7.39 -16.04 10.47
N GLU A 330 -6.68 -16.95 9.80
CA GLU A 330 -5.25 -17.17 10.07
C GLU A 330 -4.42 -15.95 9.63
N GLU A 331 -4.69 -15.44 8.44
CA GLU A 331 -3.94 -14.32 7.87
C GLU A 331 -4.24 -13.01 8.61
N MET A 332 -5.49 -12.80 9.03
CA MET A 332 -5.86 -11.64 9.84
C MET A 332 -5.29 -11.69 11.26
N ASN A 333 -5.16 -12.88 11.86
CA ASN A 333 -4.47 -13.03 13.13
C ASN A 333 -2.99 -12.61 13.01
N GLU A 334 -2.32 -13.07 11.96
CA GLU A 334 -0.93 -12.67 11.70
C GLU A 334 -0.79 -11.19 11.35
N PHE A 335 -1.66 -10.66 10.49
CA PHE A 335 -1.66 -9.24 10.15
C PHE A 335 -1.83 -8.39 11.42
N GLY A 336 -2.77 -8.74 12.29
CA GLY A 336 -2.96 -8.09 13.60
C GLY A 336 -1.68 -8.08 14.45
N GLN A 337 -0.95 -9.19 14.50
CA GLN A 337 0.34 -9.27 15.22
C GLN A 337 1.37 -8.33 14.61
N ILE A 338 1.44 -8.23 13.29
CA ILE A 338 2.38 -7.33 12.60
C ILE A 338 2.05 -5.87 12.89
N ILE A 339 0.77 -5.49 12.87
CA ILE A 339 0.36 -4.12 13.17
C ILE A 339 0.70 -3.75 14.60
N LEU A 340 0.37 -4.60 15.57
CA LEU A 340 0.74 -4.35 16.97
C LEU A 340 2.25 -4.33 17.18
N GLY A 341 2.98 -5.27 16.59
CA GLY A 341 4.44 -5.27 16.61
C GLY A 341 5.01 -3.97 16.03
N SER A 342 4.39 -3.44 14.98
CA SER A 342 4.80 -2.16 14.38
C SER A 342 4.60 -0.99 15.35
N ILE A 343 3.47 -0.95 16.06
CA ILE A 343 3.22 0.05 17.11
C ILE A 343 4.25 -0.05 18.23
N LEU A 344 4.59 -1.26 18.68
CA LEU A 344 5.56 -1.52 19.74
C LEU A 344 6.99 -1.16 19.32
N ILE A 345 7.36 -1.31 18.04
CA ILE A 345 8.66 -0.88 17.51
C ILE A 345 8.77 0.65 17.49
N VAL A 346 7.73 1.34 17.00
CA VAL A 346 7.75 2.81 16.86
C VAL A 346 7.68 3.50 18.21
N ASN A 347 6.87 2.98 19.13
CA ASN A 347 6.69 3.50 20.47
C ASN A 347 6.88 2.37 21.49
N PRO A 348 8.13 2.02 21.83
CA PRO A 348 8.42 1.02 22.85
C PRO A 348 7.79 1.48 24.16
N VAL A 349 6.84 0.71 24.68
CA VAL A 349 6.35 0.92 26.04
C VAL A 349 7.48 0.41 26.95
N ALA A 350 7.98 1.30 27.81
CA ALA A 350 9.05 1.00 28.75
C ALA A 350 8.65 -0.06 29.77
#